data_AF-A0A940JCB2-F1
#
_entry.id   AF-A0A940JCB2-F1
#
_cell.length_a   1.000
_cell.length_b   1.000
_cell.length_c   1.000
_cell.angle_alpha   90.00
_cell.angle_beta   90.00
_cell.angle_gamma   90.00
#
_symmetry.space_group_name_H-M   'P 1'
#
loop_
_entity.id
_entity.type
_entity.pdbx_description
1 polymer ?
#
loop_
_entity_poly.entity_id
_entity_poly.type
_entity_poly.pdbx_seq_one_letter_code
_entity_poly.pdbx_strand_id
1 'polypeptide(L)'
;GDPYLWFLVNARETAGDRIRLSLAHELGHAVMHRFRPLQDERRAEPEAYAFATALLLPRAEFDHLVPPDLTLGHARDLKRAFGVSVQAIVREAASRHLISQTRYRSLYKQVSARGWRYDEPDTIRIERPELWTRVLDVHRNRHGYTDTQLAEISRVSPSVLAALFPRDFRPNLSIVNGGGPSGGNDPEPDDSDYEPLTLSVWPERSKGSG
;
A
#
# COMPACT_ATOMS: atom_id res chain seq x y z
N GLY A 1 -3.46 -22.88 -14.67
CA GLY A 1 -2.86 -22.32 -13.45
C GLY A 1 -3.28 -20.89 -13.38
N ASP A 2 -3.79 -20.44 -12.23
CA ASP A 2 -4.19 -19.04 -12.06
C ASP A 2 -2.96 -18.13 -12.23
N PRO A 3 -3.06 -17.04 -13.01
CA PRO A 3 -1.98 -16.08 -13.12
C PRO A 3 -1.81 -15.38 -11.77
N TYR A 4 -0.65 -15.58 -11.15
CA TYR A 4 -0.26 -14.84 -9.96
C TYR A 4 -0.19 -13.34 -10.31
N LEU A 5 -0.93 -12.52 -9.57
CA LEU A 5 -0.87 -11.07 -9.64
C LEU A 5 0.29 -10.61 -8.77
N TRP A 6 1.37 -10.14 -9.40
CA TRP A 6 2.54 -9.63 -8.69
C TRP A 6 2.33 -8.15 -8.37
N PHE A 7 2.37 -7.82 -7.08
CA PHE A 7 2.32 -6.44 -6.61
C PHE A 7 3.74 -5.97 -6.28
N LEU A 8 4.25 -4.97 -6.99
CA LEU A 8 5.57 -4.40 -6.72
C LEU A 8 5.42 -3.06 -6.02
N VAL A 9 5.39 -3.10 -4.69
CA VAL A 9 5.52 -1.89 -3.88
C VAL A 9 6.99 -1.75 -3.49
N ASN A 10 7.60 -0.59 -3.76
CA ASN A 10 8.95 -0.32 -3.30
C ASN A 10 8.95 -0.23 -1.76
N ALA A 11 9.38 -1.30 -1.10
CA ALA A 11 9.45 -1.39 0.36
C ALA A 11 10.43 -0.40 1.01
N ARG A 12 11.27 0.29 0.20
CA ARG A 12 12.17 1.35 0.65
C ARG A 12 11.60 2.75 0.45
N GLU A 13 10.41 2.88 -0.12
CA GLU A 13 9.75 4.17 -0.24
C GLU A 13 9.37 4.70 1.16
N THR A 14 9.69 5.96 1.42
CA THR A 14 9.47 6.60 2.74
C THR A 14 8.51 7.78 2.65
N ALA A 15 8.18 8.23 1.44
CA ALA A 15 7.20 9.28 1.22
C ALA A 15 5.77 8.68 1.19
N GLY A 16 4.95 9.01 2.19
CA GLY A 16 3.62 8.42 2.35
C GLY A 16 2.66 8.66 1.17
N ASP A 17 2.81 9.79 0.48
CA ASP A 17 2.07 10.12 -0.73
C ASP A 17 2.45 9.23 -1.92
N ARG A 18 3.74 8.89 -2.05
CA ARG A 18 4.21 7.95 -3.08
C ARG A 18 3.73 6.54 -2.77
N ILE A 19 3.81 6.12 -1.50
CA ILE A 19 3.27 4.82 -1.05
C ILE A 19 1.78 4.72 -1.37
N ARG A 20 0.99 5.74 -1.01
CA ARG A 20 -0.46 5.79 -1.30
C ARG A 20 -0.75 5.64 -2.79
N LEU A 21 -0.06 6.42 -3.62
CA LEU A 21 -0.26 6.37 -5.07
C LEU A 21 0.16 5.01 -5.64
N SER A 22 1.29 4.45 -5.22
CA SER A 22 1.73 3.12 -5.63
C SER A 22 0.72 2.04 -5.23
N LEU A 23 0.28 2.02 -3.96
CA LEU A 23 -0.73 1.06 -3.51
C LEU A 23 -2.05 1.18 -4.27
N ALA A 24 -2.52 2.40 -4.54
CA ALA A 24 -3.72 2.64 -5.32
C ALA A 24 -3.56 2.23 -6.79
N HIS A 25 -2.36 2.39 -7.36
CA HIS A 25 -2.02 1.97 -8.72
C HIS A 25 -2.05 0.44 -8.84
N GLU A 26 -1.38 -0.25 -7.92
CA GLU A 26 -1.41 -1.71 -7.80
C GLU A 26 -2.84 -2.25 -7.61
N LEU A 27 -3.64 -1.57 -6.78
CA LEU A 27 -5.07 -1.89 -6.63
C LEU A 27 -5.82 -1.72 -7.96
N GLY A 28 -5.52 -0.68 -8.73
CA GLY A 28 -6.05 -0.48 -10.08
C GLY A 28 -5.78 -1.66 -11.00
N HIS A 29 -4.55 -2.19 -11.00
CA HIS A 29 -4.23 -3.42 -11.73
C HIS A 29 -5.05 -4.62 -11.26
N ALA A 30 -5.17 -4.81 -9.94
CA ALA A 30 -5.93 -5.93 -9.38
C ALA A 30 -7.41 -5.90 -9.78
N VAL A 31 -8.01 -4.71 -9.78
CA VAL A 31 -9.43 -4.53 -10.07
C VAL A 31 -9.70 -4.59 -11.57
N MET A 32 -8.89 -3.90 -12.38
CA MET A 32 -9.21 -3.67 -13.79
C MET A 32 -8.58 -4.68 -14.76
N HIS A 33 -7.46 -5.30 -14.39
CA HIS A 33 -6.61 -6.04 -15.33
C HIS A 33 -6.49 -7.53 -15.03
N ARG A 34 -7.02 -8.03 -13.90
CA ARG A 34 -6.90 -9.44 -13.48
C ARG A 34 -7.35 -10.47 -14.53
N PHE A 35 -8.33 -10.14 -15.36
CA PHE A 35 -8.90 -11.05 -16.37
C PHE A 35 -8.80 -10.49 -17.79
N ARG A 36 -7.92 -9.52 -18.05
CA ARG A 36 -7.80 -8.93 -19.39
C ARG A 36 -6.97 -9.79 -20.35
N PRO A 37 -7.34 -9.83 -21.65
CA PRO A 37 -6.48 -10.38 -22.69
C PRO A 37 -5.20 -9.55 -22.87
N LEU A 38 -4.06 -10.22 -23.10
CA LEU A 38 -2.70 -9.64 -23.24
C LEU A 38 -2.57 -8.56 -24.33
N GLN A 39 -3.50 -8.50 -25.29
CA GLN A 39 -3.46 -7.58 -26.43
C GLN A 39 -3.75 -6.11 -26.04
N ASP A 40 -4.18 -5.87 -24.80
CA ASP A 40 -4.60 -4.55 -24.30
C ASP A 40 -3.68 -3.99 -23.20
N GLU A 41 -2.51 -4.62 -22.99
CA GLU A 41 -1.53 -4.25 -21.94
C GLU A 41 -1.02 -2.80 -22.05
N ARG A 42 -0.96 -2.25 -23.27
CA ARG A 42 -0.48 -0.87 -23.50
C ARG A 42 -1.31 0.18 -22.77
N ARG A 43 -2.57 -0.13 -22.44
CA ARG A 43 -3.48 0.76 -21.73
C ARG A 43 -3.50 0.52 -20.23
N ALA A 44 -2.97 -0.61 -19.75
CA ALA A 44 -3.07 -1.02 -18.36
C ALA A 44 -2.41 -0.01 -17.41
N GLU A 45 -1.20 0.43 -17.71
CA GLU A 45 -0.47 1.40 -16.89
C GLU A 45 -1.17 2.77 -16.79
N PRO A 46 -1.59 3.43 -17.91
CA PRO A 46 -2.41 4.64 -17.82
C PRO A 46 -3.73 4.46 -17.07
N GLU A 47 -4.40 3.32 -17.26
CA GLU A 47 -5.70 3.04 -16.63
C GLU A 47 -5.55 2.80 -15.12
N ALA A 48 -4.55 2.05 -14.69
CA ALA A 48 -4.22 1.86 -13.28
C ALA A 48 -3.82 3.19 -12.61
N TYR A 49 -3.06 4.03 -13.30
CA TYR A 49 -2.75 5.37 -12.82
C TYR A 49 -4.00 6.24 -12.68
N ALA A 50 -4.89 6.23 -13.68
CA ALA A 50 -6.14 6.99 -13.64
C ALA A 50 -7.09 6.48 -12.54
N PHE A 51 -7.14 5.17 -12.31
CA PHE A 51 -7.84 4.59 -11.18
C PHE A 51 -7.26 5.12 -9.86
N ALA A 52 -5.93 5.10 -9.70
CA ALA A 52 -5.26 5.54 -8.49
C ALA A 52 -5.54 7.01 -8.17
N THR A 53 -5.45 7.90 -9.17
CA THR A 53 -5.73 9.32 -8.96
C THR A 53 -7.22 9.58 -8.72
N ALA A 54 -8.13 8.87 -9.39
CA ALA A 54 -9.56 8.99 -9.12
C ALA A 54 -9.95 8.52 -7.71
N LEU A 55 -9.29 7.48 -7.20
CA LEU A 55 -9.47 6.97 -5.84
C LEU A 55 -8.98 7.96 -4.79
N LEU A 56 -7.80 8.56 -5.00
CA LEU A 56 -7.15 9.44 -4.02
C LEU A 56 -7.58 10.91 -4.13
N LEU A 57 -8.08 11.34 -5.30
CA LEU A 57 -8.53 12.69 -5.60
C LEU A 57 -9.99 12.66 -6.08
N PRO A 58 -10.97 12.53 -5.16
CA PRO A 58 -12.39 12.45 -5.49
C PRO A 58 -12.82 13.61 -6.39
N ARG A 59 -13.52 13.28 -7.49
CA ARG A 59 -13.81 14.27 -8.55
C ARG A 59 -14.60 15.48 -8.07
N ALA A 60 -15.66 15.24 -7.31
CA ALA A 60 -16.53 16.29 -6.81
C ALA A 60 -15.75 17.32 -5.99
N GLU A 61 -14.88 16.86 -5.08
CA GLU A 61 -14.13 17.75 -4.20
C GLU A 61 -12.95 18.41 -4.93
N PHE A 62 -12.17 17.62 -5.67
CA PHE A 62 -10.96 18.11 -6.33
C PHE A 62 -11.27 19.21 -7.34
N ASP A 63 -12.28 19.02 -8.19
CA ASP A 63 -12.60 19.99 -9.25
C ASP A 63 -13.04 21.35 -8.67
N HIS A 64 -13.68 21.35 -7.49
CA HIS A 64 -14.07 22.59 -6.79
C HIS A 64 -12.89 23.28 -6.10
N LEU A 65 -11.88 22.52 -5.66
CA LEU A 65 -10.75 23.04 -4.91
C LEU A 65 -9.59 23.49 -5.81
N VAL A 66 -9.54 23.10 -7.09
CA VAL A 66 -8.48 23.50 -8.01
C VAL A 66 -8.84 24.79 -8.78
N PRO A 67 -8.14 25.91 -8.56
CA PRO A 67 -8.39 27.12 -9.33
C PRO A 67 -7.70 27.06 -10.71
N PRO A 68 -8.21 27.76 -11.74
CA PRO A 68 -7.62 27.79 -13.08
C PRO A 68 -6.16 28.30 -13.13
N ASP A 69 -5.79 29.15 -12.19
CA ASP A 69 -4.45 29.71 -12.02
C ASP A 69 -3.61 28.96 -10.97
N LEU A 70 -3.93 27.68 -10.71
CA LEU A 70 -3.26 26.78 -9.75
C LEU A 70 -1.77 27.09 -9.55
N THR A 71 -1.38 27.38 -8.32
CA THR A 71 0.02 27.61 -7.94
C THR A 71 0.61 26.37 -7.28
N LEU A 72 1.94 26.30 -7.17
CA LEU A 72 2.58 25.24 -6.37
C LEU A 72 2.25 25.35 -4.87
N GLY A 73 1.97 26.56 -4.36
CA GLY A 73 1.50 26.73 -2.98
C GLY A 73 0.15 26.04 -2.78
N HIS A 74 -0.79 26.31 -3.67
CA HIS A 74 -2.12 25.67 -3.63
C HIS A 74 -2.04 24.16 -3.85
N ALA A 75 -1.17 23.68 -4.73
CA ALA A 75 -0.93 22.26 -4.90
C ALA A 75 -0.38 21.59 -3.63
N ARG A 76 0.39 22.32 -2.81
CA ARG A 76 0.83 21.83 -1.48
C ARG A 76 -0.32 21.78 -0.48
N ASP A 77 -1.24 22.74 -0.50
CA ASP A 77 -2.46 22.68 0.32
C ASP A 77 -3.27 21.42 -0.01
N LEU A 78 -3.47 21.16 -1.30
CA LEU A 78 -4.14 19.95 -1.77
C LEU A 78 -3.37 18.68 -1.40
N LYS A 79 -2.03 18.69 -1.47
CA LYS A 79 -1.19 17.56 -1.01
C LYS A 79 -1.44 17.24 0.45
N ARG A 80 -1.47 18.25 1.33
CA ARG A 80 -1.76 18.07 2.76
C ARG A 80 -3.18 17.54 3.00
N ALA A 81 -4.16 18.03 2.23
CA ALA A 81 -5.55 17.61 2.36
C ALA A 81 -5.79 16.17 1.87
N PHE A 82 -5.26 15.82 0.70
CA PHE A 82 -5.53 14.55 0.04
C PHE A 82 -4.44 13.50 0.24
N GLY A 83 -3.27 13.85 0.76
CA GLY A 83 -2.15 12.93 0.95
C GLY A 83 -1.54 12.42 -0.36
N VAL A 84 -1.52 13.26 -1.41
CA VAL A 84 -1.04 12.93 -2.76
C VAL A 84 0.07 13.89 -3.18
N SER A 85 1.02 13.44 -4.00
CA SER A 85 2.14 14.26 -4.43
C SER A 85 1.70 15.49 -5.23
N VAL A 86 2.47 16.58 -5.12
CA VAL A 86 2.28 17.81 -5.90
C VAL A 86 2.29 17.48 -7.40
N GLN A 87 3.18 16.59 -7.83
CA GLN A 87 3.25 16.16 -9.23
C GLN A 87 1.95 15.48 -9.70
N ALA A 88 1.39 14.57 -8.90
CA ALA A 88 0.14 13.89 -9.24
C ALA A 88 -1.05 14.86 -9.26
N ILE A 89 -1.11 15.82 -8.32
CA ILE A 89 -2.13 16.88 -8.30
C ILE A 89 -2.05 17.75 -9.56
N VAL A 90 -0.85 18.20 -9.95
CA VAL A 90 -0.66 19.03 -11.16
C VAL A 90 -1.02 18.25 -12.42
N ARG A 91 -0.68 16.95 -12.49
CA ARG A 91 -1.03 16.08 -13.62
C ARG A 91 -2.54 15.86 -13.70
N GLU A 92 -3.21 15.62 -12.57
CA GLU A 92 -4.65 15.39 -12.51
C GLU A 92 -5.44 16.67 -12.84
N ALA A 93 -4.99 17.83 -12.37
CA ALA A 93 -5.58 19.11 -12.77
C ALA A 93 -5.53 19.33 -14.29
N ALA A 94 -4.43 18.92 -14.93
CA ALA A 94 -4.29 19.02 -16.39
C ALA A 94 -5.12 17.97 -17.14
N SER A 95 -5.18 16.72 -16.64
CA SER A 95 -5.97 15.64 -17.26
C SER A 95 -7.47 15.96 -17.27
N ARG A 96 -7.94 16.69 -16.25
CA ARG A 96 -9.33 17.14 -16.11
C ARG A 96 -9.63 18.50 -16.74
N HIS A 97 -8.66 19.09 -17.45
CA HIS A 97 -8.78 20.40 -18.08
C HIS A 97 -9.09 21.56 -17.10
N LEU A 98 -8.77 21.42 -15.82
CA LEU A 98 -8.92 22.47 -14.80
C LEU A 98 -7.83 23.54 -14.96
N ILE A 99 -6.68 23.15 -15.50
CA ILE A 99 -5.59 24.06 -15.88
C ILE A 99 -5.21 23.87 -17.34
N SER A 100 -4.70 24.94 -17.96
CA SER A 100 -4.20 24.87 -19.33
C SER A 100 -2.91 24.05 -19.43
N GLN A 101 -2.63 23.51 -20.63
CA GLN A 101 -1.37 22.80 -20.90
C GLN A 101 -0.13 23.70 -20.71
N THR A 102 -0.27 25.00 -20.99
CA THR A 102 0.77 26.00 -20.71
C THR A 102 1.03 26.12 -19.21
N ARG A 103 -0.03 26.15 -18.38
CA ARG A 103 0.11 26.20 -16.93
C ARG A 103 0.73 24.92 -16.38
N TYR A 104 0.29 23.76 -16.85
CA TYR A 104 0.89 22.45 -16.52
C TYR A 104 2.41 22.44 -16.77
N ARG A 105 2.85 22.82 -17.97
CA ARG A 105 4.29 22.88 -18.31
C ARG A 105 5.06 23.85 -17.42
N SER A 106 4.49 25.02 -17.12
CA SER A 106 5.08 26.01 -16.22
C SER A 106 5.27 25.45 -14.80
N LEU A 107 4.24 24.80 -14.25
CA LEU A 107 4.30 24.17 -12.93
C LEU A 107 5.32 23.03 -12.89
N TYR A 108 5.39 22.19 -13.93
CA TYR A 108 6.39 21.11 -13.99
C TYR A 108 7.83 21.62 -14.09
N LYS A 109 8.07 22.71 -14.82
CA LYS A 109 9.38 23.39 -14.83
C LYS A 109 9.74 23.88 -13.42
N GLN A 110 8.76 24.45 -12.73
CA GLN A 110 8.90 24.94 -11.36
C GLN A 110 9.14 23.82 -10.32
N VAL A 111 8.48 22.66 -10.46
CA VAL A 111 8.75 21.45 -9.66
C VAL A 111 10.20 21.01 -9.85
N SER A 112 10.64 20.96 -11.11
CA SER A 112 11.98 20.50 -11.46
C SER A 112 13.05 21.44 -10.92
N ALA A 113 12.86 22.76 -11.06
CA ALA A 113 13.77 23.78 -10.54
C ALA A 113 13.92 23.77 -9.01
N ARG A 114 12.93 23.26 -8.28
CA ARG A 114 12.94 23.15 -6.82
C ARG A 114 13.42 21.78 -6.31
N GLY A 115 13.79 20.85 -7.19
CA GLY A 115 14.17 19.49 -6.80
C GLY A 115 13.00 18.58 -6.41
N TRP A 116 11.75 19.05 -6.57
CA TRP A 116 10.53 18.38 -6.11
C TRP A 116 10.15 17.13 -6.93
N ARG A 117 10.96 16.75 -7.94
CA ARG A 117 10.82 15.43 -8.57
C ARG A 117 11.18 14.30 -7.61
N TYR A 118 12.09 14.56 -6.67
CA TYR A 118 12.61 13.58 -5.74
C TYR A 118 12.14 13.89 -4.32
N ASP A 119 12.27 15.14 -3.89
CA ASP A 119 11.97 15.56 -2.53
C ASP A 119 10.94 16.69 -2.53
N GLU A 120 9.68 16.34 -2.25
CA GLU A 120 8.58 17.30 -2.17
C GLU A 120 8.39 17.78 -0.72
N PRO A 121 8.04 19.07 -0.52
CA PRO A 121 7.72 19.57 0.81
C PRO A 121 6.44 18.93 1.35
N ASP A 122 6.20 19.10 2.65
CA ASP A 122 5.04 18.60 3.38
C ASP A 122 4.95 17.07 3.40
N THR A 123 5.85 16.46 4.18
CA THR A 123 5.90 15.00 4.36
C THR A 123 4.54 14.44 4.77
N ILE A 124 4.04 13.49 3.99
CA ILE A 124 2.83 12.75 4.31
C ILE A 124 3.21 11.53 5.16
N ARG A 125 2.52 11.36 6.28
CA ARG A 125 2.74 10.23 7.18
C ARG A 125 2.45 8.91 6.47
N ILE A 126 3.30 7.93 6.67
CA ILE A 126 3.06 6.56 6.20
C ILE A 126 1.87 5.96 6.98
N GLU A 127 0.87 5.53 6.24
CA GLU A 127 -0.28 4.82 6.79
C GLU A 127 0.06 3.36 7.04
N ARG A 128 -0.45 2.80 8.14
CA ARG A 128 -0.33 1.38 8.46
C ARG A 128 -1.74 0.76 8.38
N PRO A 129 -1.89 -0.41 7.74
CA PRO A 129 -3.18 -1.09 7.70
C PRO A 129 -3.56 -1.54 9.11
N GLU A 130 -4.64 -0.98 9.66
CA GLU A 130 -5.14 -1.30 11.00
C GLU A 130 -6.48 -2.03 11.00
N LEU A 131 -7.19 -2.05 9.86
CA LEU A 131 -8.56 -2.59 9.78
C LEU A 131 -8.62 -4.04 10.25
N TRP A 132 -7.70 -4.88 9.77
CA TRP A 132 -7.68 -6.30 10.11
C TRP A 132 -7.43 -6.53 11.60
N THR A 133 -6.42 -5.87 12.15
CA THR A 133 -6.12 -5.92 13.60
C THR A 133 -7.34 -5.48 14.41
N ARG A 134 -8.03 -4.39 14.02
CA ARG A 134 -9.24 -3.92 14.70
C ARG A 134 -10.42 -4.89 14.56
N VAL A 135 -10.62 -5.50 13.40
CA VAL A 135 -11.68 -6.49 13.19
C VAL A 135 -11.45 -7.71 14.08
N LEU A 136 -10.22 -8.22 14.12
CA LEU A 136 -9.85 -9.34 14.99
C LEU A 136 -10.02 -8.97 16.48
N ASP A 137 -9.57 -7.78 16.88
CA ASP A 137 -9.70 -7.27 18.25
C ASP A 137 -11.16 -7.25 18.72
N VAL A 138 -12.07 -6.70 17.90
CA VAL A 138 -13.51 -6.66 18.23
C VAL A 138 -14.08 -8.07 18.40
N HIS A 139 -13.77 -9.00 17.49
CA HIS A 139 -14.35 -10.34 17.56
C HIS A 139 -13.78 -11.17 18.72
N ARG A 140 -12.51 -10.99 19.06
CA ARG A 140 -11.88 -11.66 20.22
C ARG A 140 -12.38 -11.07 21.53
N ASN A 141 -12.22 -9.76 21.72
CA ASN A 141 -12.39 -9.13 23.03
C ASN A 141 -13.85 -8.85 23.36
N ARG A 142 -14.69 -8.57 22.35
CA ARG A 142 -16.10 -8.24 22.56
C ARG A 142 -17.03 -9.44 22.40
N HIS A 143 -16.67 -10.39 21.53
CA HIS A 143 -17.51 -11.53 21.19
C HIS A 143 -16.93 -12.88 21.63
N GLY A 144 -15.70 -12.93 22.13
CA GLY A 144 -15.08 -14.14 22.67
C GLY A 144 -14.73 -15.19 21.60
N TYR A 145 -14.65 -14.80 20.33
CA TYR A 145 -14.30 -15.75 19.27
C TYR A 145 -12.83 -16.17 19.37
N THR A 146 -12.58 -17.47 19.22
CA THR A 146 -11.23 -18.03 19.12
C THR A 146 -10.70 -17.89 17.69
N ASP A 147 -9.38 -17.97 17.54
CA ASP A 147 -8.70 -17.95 16.24
C ASP A 147 -9.18 -19.05 15.30
N THR A 148 -9.47 -20.24 15.82
CA THR A 148 -10.06 -21.35 15.05
C THR A 148 -11.46 -20.99 14.54
N GLN A 149 -12.31 -20.39 15.38
CA GLN A 149 -13.65 -19.97 14.97
C GLN A 149 -13.60 -18.85 13.93
N LEU A 150 -12.67 -17.91 14.06
CA LEU A 150 -12.46 -16.86 13.06
C LEU A 150 -11.96 -17.41 11.72
N ALA A 151 -11.07 -18.40 11.75
CA ALA A 151 -10.62 -19.12 10.57
C ALA A 151 -11.78 -19.85 9.87
N GLU A 152 -12.63 -20.55 10.63
CA GLU A 152 -13.81 -21.23 10.10
C GLU A 152 -14.82 -20.25 9.47
N ILE A 153 -15.12 -19.14 10.15
CA ILE A 153 -16.07 -18.12 9.66
C ILE A 153 -15.53 -17.43 8.41
N SER A 154 -14.24 -17.07 8.39
CA SER A 154 -13.61 -16.41 7.25
C SER A 154 -13.36 -17.36 6.07
N ARG A 155 -13.50 -18.68 6.27
CA ARG A 155 -13.13 -19.73 5.31
C ARG A 155 -11.65 -19.64 4.89
N VAL A 156 -10.81 -19.07 5.75
CA VAL A 156 -9.36 -18.97 5.54
C VAL A 156 -8.68 -19.90 6.55
N SER A 157 -7.70 -20.69 6.10
CA SER A 157 -7.01 -21.59 7.03
C SER A 157 -6.25 -20.80 8.10
N PRO A 158 -6.12 -21.33 9.33
CA PRO A 158 -5.30 -20.73 10.38
C PRO A 158 -3.87 -20.43 9.95
N SER A 159 -3.29 -21.28 9.10
CA SER A 159 -1.93 -21.09 8.55
C SER A 159 -1.82 -19.90 7.61
N VAL A 160 -2.85 -19.63 6.79
CA VAL A 160 -2.87 -18.46 5.91
C VAL A 160 -3.10 -17.19 6.72
N LEU A 161 -3.98 -17.23 7.73
CA LEU A 161 -4.16 -16.10 8.65
C LEU A 161 -2.88 -15.78 9.43
N ALA A 162 -2.15 -16.80 9.89
CA ALA A 162 -0.83 -16.65 10.52
C ALA A 162 0.22 -16.05 9.57
N ALA A 163 0.20 -16.44 8.29
CA ALA A 163 1.12 -15.88 7.29
C ALA A 163 0.80 -14.43 6.94
N LEU A 164 -0.49 -14.08 6.84
CA LEU A 164 -0.94 -12.71 6.50
C LEU A 164 -0.87 -11.75 7.69
N PHE A 165 -1.13 -12.26 8.90
CA PHE A 165 -1.20 -11.48 10.14
C PHE A 165 -0.32 -12.10 11.24
N PRO A 166 1.00 -12.20 11.04
CA PRO A 166 1.90 -12.92 11.97
C PRO A 166 2.00 -12.29 13.36
N ARG A 167 1.62 -11.01 13.49
CA ARG A 167 1.53 -10.31 14.79
C ARG A 167 0.23 -10.63 15.53
N ASP A 168 -0.84 -10.87 14.79
CA ASP A 168 -2.19 -11.01 15.35
C ASP A 168 -2.60 -12.47 15.50
N PHE A 169 -2.00 -13.40 14.75
CA PHE A 169 -2.42 -14.80 14.67
C PHE A 169 -1.22 -15.72 14.93
N ARG A 170 -1.10 -16.22 16.17
CA ARG A 170 -0.12 -17.24 16.54
C ARG A 170 -0.81 -18.58 16.42
N PRO A 171 -0.45 -19.46 15.48
CA PRO A 171 -0.96 -20.81 15.51
C PRO A 171 -0.48 -21.44 16.81
N ASN A 172 -1.38 -21.66 17.76
CA ASN A 172 -1.11 -22.55 18.87
C ASN A 172 -0.79 -23.91 18.26
N LEU A 173 0.49 -24.21 18.09
CA LEU A 173 0.97 -25.57 17.98
C LEU A 173 0.73 -26.20 19.35
N SER A 174 -0.49 -26.65 19.59
CA SER A 174 -0.72 -27.62 20.65
C SER A 174 0.02 -28.87 20.23
N ILE A 175 1.17 -29.12 20.85
CA ILE A 175 1.73 -30.47 20.87
C ILE A 175 0.64 -31.32 21.50
N VAL A 176 0.02 -32.21 20.72
CA VAL A 176 -0.82 -33.26 21.27
C VAL A 176 0.12 -34.23 21.97
N ASN A 177 0.53 -33.87 23.19
CA ASN A 177 1.24 -34.79 24.07
C ASN A 177 0.22 -35.82 24.54
N GLY A 178 0.32 -37.02 23.97
CA GLY A 178 -0.34 -38.19 24.51
C GLY A 178 0.18 -38.45 25.93
N GLY A 179 -0.63 -38.09 26.93
CA GLY A 179 -0.64 -38.69 28.27
C GLY A 179 0.17 -38.01 29.36
N GLY A 180 -0.51 -37.66 30.47
CA GLY A 180 0.06 -37.56 31.83
C GLY A 180 -0.04 -36.18 32.50
N PRO A 181 -0.38 -36.08 33.81
CA PRO A 181 -0.82 -34.83 34.43
C PRO A 181 0.29 -34.02 35.14
N SER A 182 -0.05 -32.73 35.34
CA SER A 182 0.41 -31.76 36.35
C SER A 182 1.64 -30.87 36.10
N GLY A 183 1.38 -29.56 36.12
CA GLY A 183 2.08 -28.56 36.96
C GLY A 183 3.31 -27.84 36.41
N GLY A 184 3.23 -26.51 36.29
CA GLY A 184 4.39 -25.61 36.23
C GLY A 184 4.14 -24.30 35.48
N ASN A 185 4.19 -23.16 36.18
CA ASN A 185 4.31 -21.82 35.60
C ASN A 185 5.71 -21.66 35.01
N ASP A 186 5.82 -21.23 33.75
CA ASP A 186 7.07 -20.72 33.16
C ASP A 186 6.87 -19.25 32.71
N PRO A 187 7.90 -18.38 32.87
CA PRO A 187 7.76 -16.92 32.77
C PRO A 187 7.82 -16.39 31.33
N GLU A 188 7.27 -15.19 31.11
CA GLU A 188 7.39 -14.42 29.85
C GLU A 188 8.86 -14.20 29.45
N PRO A 189 9.23 -14.34 28.16
CA PRO A 189 10.59 -14.08 27.71
C PRO A 189 10.84 -12.60 27.41
N ASP A 190 12.06 -12.18 27.75
CA ASP A 190 12.66 -10.84 27.59
C ASP A 190 12.82 -10.43 26.12
N ASP A 191 12.58 -9.15 25.83
CA ASP A 191 12.48 -8.55 24.49
C ASP A 191 13.86 -8.26 23.85
N SER A 192 14.95 -8.79 24.42
CA SER A 192 16.33 -8.49 23.99
C SER A 192 16.89 -9.37 22.86
N ASP A 193 16.17 -10.44 22.45
CA ASP A 193 16.72 -11.47 21.56
C ASP A 193 16.26 -11.38 20.09
N TYR A 194 15.62 -10.28 19.69
CA TYR A 194 15.22 -10.07 18.29
C TYR A 194 16.39 -9.59 17.40
N GLU A 195 17.15 -10.53 16.84
CA GLU A 195 18.00 -10.30 15.66
C GLU A 195 17.12 -10.19 14.39
N PRO A 196 17.19 -9.10 13.60
CA PRO A 196 16.39 -8.97 12.39
C PRO A 196 16.88 -9.93 11.29
N LEU A 197 15.94 -10.70 10.72
CA LEU A 197 16.20 -11.59 9.58
C LEU A 197 16.86 -10.82 8.43
N THR A 198 18.14 -11.10 8.20
CA THR A 198 18.87 -10.62 7.02
C THR A 198 18.37 -11.39 5.80
N LEU A 199 17.75 -10.68 4.84
CA LEU A 199 17.38 -11.24 3.55
C LEU A 199 18.65 -11.60 2.78
N SER A 200 18.83 -12.90 2.55
CA SER A 200 19.90 -13.45 1.74
C SER A 200 19.80 -12.96 0.29
N VAL A 201 20.83 -12.22 -0.13
CA VAL A 201 21.08 -11.85 -1.52
C VAL A 201 21.47 -13.10 -2.29
N TRP A 202 20.67 -13.50 -3.28
CA TRP A 202 21.05 -14.55 -4.24
C TRP A 202 21.79 -13.94 -5.45
N PRO A 203 22.75 -14.66 -6.05
CA PRO A 203 23.83 -14.08 -6.84
C PRO A 203 23.41 -13.66 -8.26
N GLU A 204 24.07 -12.60 -8.74
CA GLU A 204 23.96 -12.08 -10.09
C GLU A 204 24.29 -13.16 -11.14
N ARG A 205 23.42 -13.30 -12.15
CA ARG A 205 23.76 -14.05 -13.36
C ARG A 205 24.75 -13.25 -14.19
N SER A 206 25.92 -13.83 -14.39
CA SER A 206 26.97 -13.36 -15.27
C SER A 206 26.47 -13.18 -16.71
N LYS A 207 26.84 -12.07 -17.33
CA LYS A 207 26.74 -11.86 -18.78
C LYS A 207 27.75 -12.77 -19.47
N GLY A 208 27.26 -13.75 -20.21
CA GLY A 208 28.05 -14.47 -21.21
C GLY A 208 28.22 -13.61 -22.45
N SER A 209 29.47 -13.40 -22.84
CA SER A 209 29.89 -12.86 -24.12
C SER A 209 29.51 -13.78 -25.27
N GLY A 210 28.92 -13.21 -26.32
CA GLY A 210 28.68 -13.79 -27.64
C GLY A 210 28.29 -12.69 -28.60
#